data_AF-A0A7L0CMW0-F1
#
_entry.id   AF-A0A7L0CMW0-F1
#
_cell.length_a   1.000
_cell.length_b   1.000
_cell.length_c   1.000
_cell.angle_alpha   90.00
_cell.angle_beta   90.00
_cell.angle_gamma   90.00
#
_symmetry.space_group_name_H-M   'P 1'
#
loop_
_entity.id
_entity.type
_entity.pdbx_description
1 polymer ?
#
loop_
_entity_poly.entity_id
_entity_poly.type
_entity_poly.pdbx_seq_one_letter_code
_entity_poly.pdbx_strand_id
1 'polypeptide(L)'
;STGTYVAQHCSAPHLRGKCIPCTEGEGYTAHENGLEECLPCRQCKDDQIALRPCTRMHDTECQCRQGYFCPADGCEICQRCST
;
A
#
# COMPACT_ATOMS: atom_id res chain seq x y z
N SER A 1 7.00 -11.06 -8.72
CA SER A 1 5.72 -11.40 -8.08
C SER A 1 5.21 -10.25 -7.23
N THR A 2 3.91 -10.25 -6.93
CA THR A 2 3.29 -9.34 -5.95
C THR A 2 3.72 -9.68 -4.52
N GLY A 3 3.59 -8.73 -3.60
CA GLY A 3 3.98 -8.85 -2.20
C GLY A 3 5.44 -9.21 -1.94
N THR A 4 6.31 -8.91 -2.92
CA THR A 4 7.75 -9.08 -2.83
C THR A 4 8.47 -7.86 -3.40
N TYR A 5 9.72 -7.69 -3.00
CA TYR A 5 10.69 -6.75 -3.56
C TYR A 5 11.98 -7.48 -3.95
N VAL A 6 12.83 -6.84 -4.76
CA VAL A 6 14.10 -7.40 -5.23
C VAL A 6 15.18 -7.20 -4.17
N ALA A 7 15.66 -8.30 -3.60
CA ALA A 7 16.80 -8.29 -2.69
C ALA A 7 18.13 -8.52 -3.42
N GLN A 8 18.08 -9.17 -4.59
CA GLN A 8 19.25 -9.37 -5.45
C GLN A 8 18.81 -9.41 -6.92
N HIS A 9 19.38 -8.54 -7.74
CA HIS A 9 19.18 -8.56 -9.19
C HIS A 9 19.86 -9.76 -9.84
N CYS A 10 19.39 -10.15 -11.02
CA CYS A 10 20.11 -11.14 -11.83
C CYS A 10 21.44 -10.57 -12.31
N SER A 11 22.50 -11.37 -12.27
CA SER A 11 23.85 -10.96 -12.66
C SER A 11 24.27 -11.43 -14.06
N ALA A 12 23.55 -12.38 -14.65
CA ALA A 12 23.80 -12.88 -16.00
C ALA A 12 22.50 -13.41 -16.63
N PRO A 13 22.45 -13.59 -17.96
CA PRO A 13 21.33 -14.22 -18.64
C PRO A 13 21.01 -15.60 -18.04
N HIS A 14 19.72 -15.93 -17.96
CA HIS A 14 19.20 -17.19 -17.40
C HIS A 14 19.43 -17.43 -15.90
N LEU A 15 20.11 -16.53 -15.17
CA LEU A 15 20.16 -16.56 -13.71
C LEU A 15 18.92 -15.89 -13.11
N ARG A 16 18.39 -16.47 -12.04
CA ARG A 16 17.28 -15.87 -11.27
C ARG A 16 17.83 -14.92 -10.23
N GLY A 17 17.26 -13.72 -10.16
CA GLY A 17 17.41 -12.83 -9.01
C GLY A 17 16.69 -13.40 -7.77
N LYS A 18 16.88 -12.74 -6.63
CA LYS A 18 16.22 -13.08 -5.37
C LYS A 18 15.17 -12.01 -5.04
N CYS A 19 13.92 -12.45 -4.89
CA CYS A 19 12.85 -11.63 -4.35
C CYS A 19 12.57 -12.04 -2.89
N ILE A 20 12.33 -11.07 -2.02
CA ILE A 20 11.98 -11.29 -0.61
C ILE A 20 10.55 -10.76 -0.39
N PRO A 21 9.71 -11.45 0.41
CA PRO A 21 8.39 -10.96 0.74
C PRO A 21 8.43 -9.67 1.54
N CYS A 22 7.43 -8.80 1.33
CA CYS A 22 7.19 -7.66 2.20
C CYS A 22 6.84 -8.12 3.62
N THR A 23 7.05 -7.25 4.60
CA THR A 23 6.58 -7.47 5.96
C THR A 23 5.09 -7.16 6.06
N GLU A 24 4.31 -8.10 6.58
CA GLU A 24 2.86 -7.94 6.78
C GLU A 24 2.56 -6.70 7.63
N GLY A 25 1.69 -5.82 7.13
CA GLY A 25 1.29 -4.59 7.85
C GLY A 25 2.29 -3.43 7.80
N GLU A 26 3.51 -3.63 7.28
CA GLU A 26 4.51 -2.55 7.14
C GLU A 26 4.69 -2.10 5.69
N GLY A 27 4.70 -3.04 4.74
CA GLY A 27 4.82 -2.70 3.33
C GLY A 27 4.13 -3.68 2.39
N TYR A 28 3.87 -3.20 1.17
CA TYR A 28 3.16 -3.94 0.15
C TYR A 28 3.71 -3.71 -1.25
N THR A 29 3.40 -4.63 -2.17
CA THR A 29 3.50 -4.40 -3.61
C THR A 29 2.30 -5.04 -4.31
N ALA A 30 1.44 -4.22 -4.92
CA ALA A 30 0.18 -4.66 -5.50
C ALA A 30 0.33 -5.38 -6.85
N HIS A 31 1.44 -5.14 -7.55
CA HIS A 31 1.71 -5.68 -8.87
C HIS A 31 3.13 -6.27 -8.95
N GLU A 32 3.38 -7.03 -10.02
CA GLU A 32 4.74 -7.41 -10.34
C GLU A 32 5.60 -6.17 -10.53
N ASN A 33 6.77 -6.18 -9.90
CA ASN A 33 7.61 -5.00 -9.76
C ASN A 33 9.09 -5.40 -9.74
N GLY A 34 9.95 -4.39 -9.88
CA GLY A 34 11.41 -4.50 -9.72
C GLY A 34 11.94 -3.56 -8.64
N LEU A 35 11.12 -3.22 -7.64
CA LEU A 35 11.51 -2.32 -6.55
C LEU A 35 12.51 -3.00 -5.63
N GLU A 36 13.45 -2.23 -5.07
CA GLU A 36 14.44 -2.74 -4.10
C GLU A 36 13.92 -2.72 -2.66
N GLU A 37 12.71 -2.18 -2.46
CA GLU A 37 11.97 -2.17 -1.20
C GLU A 37 10.46 -2.22 -1.46
N CYS A 38 9.69 -2.61 -0.45
CA CYS A 38 8.23 -2.56 -0.55
C CYS A 38 7.71 -1.13 -0.33
N LEU A 39 6.55 -0.82 -0.90
CA LEU A 39 5.89 0.45 -0.64
C LEU A 39 5.39 0.45 0.81
N PRO A 40 5.64 1.51 1.60
CA PRO A 40 5.16 1.56 2.96
C PRO A 40 3.63 1.59 2.98
N CYS A 41 3.02 0.86 3.91
CA CYS A 41 1.59 0.89 4.09
C CYS A 41 1.13 2.30 4.50
N ARG A 42 0.06 2.79 3.88
CA ARG A 42 -0.63 4.01 4.30
C ARG A 42 -1.17 3.84 5.72
N GLN A 43 -1.03 4.89 6.52
CA GLN A 43 -1.76 5.04 7.77
C GLN A 43 -3.00 5.91 7.54
N CYS A 44 -4.14 5.50 8.07
CA CYS A 44 -5.35 6.31 8.03
C CYS A 44 -5.22 7.50 8.98
N LYS A 45 -5.70 8.67 8.55
CA LYS A 45 -5.69 9.91 9.35
C LYS A 45 -6.75 9.87 10.45
N ASP A 46 -6.70 10.83 11.37
CA ASP A 46 -7.64 10.93 12.51
C ASP A 46 -9.12 11.07 12.09
N ASP A 47 -9.37 11.65 10.92
CA ASP A 47 -10.70 11.81 10.30
C ASP A 47 -11.14 10.59 9.47
N GLN A 48 -10.32 9.54 9.44
CA GLN A 48 -10.52 8.32 8.67
C GLN A 48 -10.66 7.09 9.59
N ILE A 49 -11.13 5.99 9.00
CA ILE A 49 -11.14 4.63 9.54
C ILE A 49 -10.47 3.70 8.53
N ALA A 50 -9.76 2.68 9.05
CA ALA A 50 -9.24 1.60 8.23
C ALA A 50 -10.37 0.61 7.91
N LEU A 51 -10.77 0.54 6.65
CA LEU A 51 -11.74 -0.45 6.16
C LEU A 51 -11.09 -1.82 5.98
N ARG A 52 -9.88 -1.83 5.44
CA ARG A 52 -9.09 -3.05 5.23
C ARG A 52 -7.67 -2.81 5.70
N PRO A 53 -7.08 -3.76 6.44
CA PRO A 53 -5.69 -3.65 6.86
C PRO A 53 -4.76 -3.80 5.66
N CYS A 54 -3.57 -3.20 5.78
CA CYS A 54 -2.50 -3.47 4.84
C CYS A 54 -2.10 -4.94 4.87
N THR A 55 -1.84 -5.50 3.69
CA THR A 55 -1.28 -6.84 3.50
C THR A 55 -0.07 -6.73 2.59
N ARG A 56 0.73 -7.80 2.45
CA ARG A 56 1.87 -7.77 1.51
C ARG A 56 1.47 -7.39 0.08
N MET A 57 0.23 -7.65 -0.33
CA MET A 57 -0.23 -7.40 -1.71
C MET A 57 -1.18 -6.20 -1.83
N HIS A 58 -1.62 -5.58 -0.73
CA HIS A 58 -2.61 -4.52 -0.77
C HIS A 58 -2.29 -3.47 0.29
N ASP A 59 -2.41 -2.20 -0.07
CA ASP A 59 -2.31 -1.11 0.89
C ASP A 59 -3.48 -1.14 1.89
N THR A 60 -3.35 -0.36 2.97
CA THR A 60 -4.48 -0.02 3.84
C THR A 60 -5.55 0.75 3.05
N GLU A 61 -6.80 0.31 3.15
CA GLU A 61 -7.93 1.04 2.59
C GLU A 61 -8.52 1.95 3.67
N CYS A 62 -8.50 3.27 3.44
CA CYS A 62 -9.01 4.27 4.38
C CYS A 62 -10.30 4.92 3.86
N GLN A 63 -11.28 5.10 4.75
CA GLN A 63 -12.52 5.83 4.46
C GLN A 63 -12.75 6.94 5.48
N CYS A 64 -13.38 8.04 5.05
CA CYS A 64 -13.80 9.10 5.96
C CYS A 64 -14.80 8.60 7.01
N ARG A 65 -14.67 9.10 8.24
CA ARG A 65 -15.61 8.85 9.33
C ARG A 65 -17.01 9.38 9.00
N GLN A 66 -18.02 8.83 9.68
CA GLN A 66 -19.38 9.34 9.58
C GLN A 66 -19.43 10.84 9.93
N GLY A 67 -20.18 11.62 9.15
CA GLY A 67 -20.21 13.08 9.26
C GLY A 67 -19.12 13.79 8.43
N TYR A 68 -18.31 13.03 7.69
CA TYR A 68 -17.36 13.56 6.71
C TYR A 68 -17.58 12.90 5.34
N PHE A 69 -17.22 13.59 4.27
CA PHE A 69 -17.28 13.10 2.89
C PHE A 69 -15.98 13.41 2.15
N CYS A 70 -15.78 12.72 1.02
CA CYS A 70 -14.63 12.93 0.16
C CYS A 70 -15.08 13.44 -1.22
N PRO A 71 -14.77 14.69 -1.61
CA PRO A 71 -15.36 15.29 -2.81
C PRO A 71 -14.82 14.78 -4.16
N ALA A 72 -13.71 14.05 -4.24
CA ALA A 72 -13.13 13.55 -5.50
C ALA A 72 -12.04 12.48 -5.28
N ASP A 73 -11.59 11.88 -6.41
CA ASP A 73 -10.57 10.84 -6.48
C ASP A 73 -9.25 11.24 -5.80
N GLY A 74 -8.76 10.34 -4.93
CA GLY A 74 -7.61 10.61 -4.08
C GLY A 74 -8.05 11.23 -2.75
N CYS A 75 -8.67 10.42 -1.89
CA CYS A 75 -9.17 10.85 -0.61
C CYS A 75 -8.06 11.18 0.40
N GLU A 76 -7.37 12.29 0.15
CA GLU A 76 -6.31 12.82 1.00
C GLU A 76 -6.89 13.66 2.15
N ILE A 77 -8.11 14.19 2.00
CA ILE A 77 -8.75 15.09 2.96
C ILE A 77 -10.23 14.75 3.09
N CYS A 78 -10.69 14.45 4.31
CA CYS A 78 -12.12 14.29 4.59
C CYS A 78 -12.72 15.64 4.96
N GLN A 79 -13.74 16.07 4.22
CA GLN A 79 -14.46 17.31 4.50
C GLN A 79 -15.65 17.03 5.40
N ARG A 80 -15.81 17.79 6.48
CA ARG A 80 -16.98 17.66 7.35
C ARG A 80 -18.24 18.03 6.57
N CYS A 81 -19.28 17.21 6.69
CA CYS A 81 -20.58 17.53 6.12
C CYS A 81 -21.10 18.85 6.72
N SER A 82 -21.58 19.75 5.86
CA SER A 82 -22.35 20.91 6.29
C SER A 82 -23.79 20.49 6.58
N THR A 83 -24.37 21.04 7.64
CA THR A 83 -25.80 20.89 7.99
C THR A 83 -26.69 21.72 7.08
#